data_AF-A0A1C2DJ09-F1
#
_entry.id   AF-A0A1C2DJ09-F1
#
_cell.length_a   1.000
_cell.length_b   1.000
_cell.length_c   1.000
_cell.angle_alpha   90.00
_cell.angle_beta   90.00
_cell.angle_gamma   90.00
#
_symmetry.space_group_name_H-M   'P 1'
#
loop_
_entity.id
_entity.type
_entity.pdbx_description
1 polymer ?
#
loop_
_entity_poly.entity_id
_entity_poly.type
_entity_poly.pdbx_seq_one_letter_code
_entity_poly.pdbx_strand_id
1 'polypeptide(L)'
;MRALAEGARVTLDLLADASGRSLQALKKQAEREGWAHARRPSTDAAERVQAIAAQALERVETLCSALLANENIDKARFDALTAAIRALDRIAEILRTGGIARESQIKRNEDLAEVLGRINERIVELATRMAAEMVADQSLLDDEPGRPAGRRAGMA
;
A
#
# COMPACT_ATOMS: atom_id res chain seq x y z
N MET A 1 -8.17 -23.16 2.15
CA MET A 1 -9.06 -24.34 1.96
C MET A 1 -10.31 -24.28 2.84
N ARG A 2 -10.19 -24.23 4.18
CA ARG A 2 -11.36 -24.19 5.10
C ARG A 2 -12.34 -23.04 4.82
N ALA A 3 -11.85 -21.82 4.65
CA ALA A 3 -12.69 -20.66 4.35
C ALA A 3 -13.48 -20.79 3.02
N LEU A 4 -12.93 -21.45 2.00
CA LEU A 4 -13.64 -21.73 0.75
C LEU A 4 -14.75 -22.79 0.97
N ALA A 5 -14.47 -23.81 1.78
CA ALA A 5 -15.44 -24.86 2.11
C ALA A 5 -16.61 -24.34 2.97
N GLU A 6 -16.37 -23.31 3.78
CA GLU A 6 -17.38 -22.65 4.62
C GLU A 6 -18.20 -21.59 3.85
N GLY A 7 -18.01 -21.47 2.53
CA GLY A 7 -18.81 -20.58 1.67
C GLY A 7 -18.35 -19.12 1.68
N ALA A 8 -17.12 -18.82 2.10
CA ALA A 8 -16.59 -17.46 2.01
C ALA A 8 -16.54 -16.98 0.55
N ARG A 9 -16.75 -15.68 0.33
CA ARG A 9 -16.63 -15.07 -1.00
C ARG A 9 -15.24 -15.34 -1.57
N VAL A 10 -15.21 -15.91 -2.77
CA VAL A 10 -13.97 -16.29 -3.44
C VAL A 10 -13.20 -15.03 -3.87
N THR A 11 -12.02 -14.84 -3.28
CA THR A 11 -11.05 -13.79 -3.66
C THR A 11 -9.79 -14.43 -4.24
N LEU A 12 -9.05 -13.70 -5.07
CA LEU A 12 -7.81 -14.21 -5.68
C LEU A 12 -6.72 -14.53 -4.64
N ASP A 13 -6.68 -13.79 -3.53
CA ASP A 13 -5.78 -14.08 -2.41
C ASP A 13 -6.10 -15.46 -1.80
N LEU A 14 -7.38 -15.74 -1.57
CA LEU A 14 -7.82 -17.01 -1.01
C LEU A 14 -7.55 -18.20 -1.96
N LEU A 15 -7.60 -17.95 -3.27
CA LEU A 15 -7.23 -18.92 -4.30
C LEU A 15 -5.71 -19.13 -4.38
N ALA A 16 -4.90 -18.08 -4.21
CA ALA A 16 -3.45 -18.18 -4.16
C ALA A 16 -3.02 -19.05 -2.97
N ASP A 17 -3.57 -18.76 -1.78
CA ASP A 17 -3.29 -19.51 -0.55
C ASP A 17 -3.75 -20.97 -0.64
N ALA A 18 -4.89 -21.24 -1.29
CA ALA A 18 -5.41 -22.60 -1.43
C ALA A 18 -4.71 -23.44 -2.51
N SER A 19 -4.20 -22.80 -3.57
CA SER A 19 -3.58 -23.49 -4.72
C SER A 19 -2.06 -23.52 -4.68
N GLY A 20 -1.44 -22.77 -3.76
CA GLY A 20 0.02 -22.60 -3.70
C GLY A 20 0.59 -21.84 -4.90
N ARG A 21 -0.25 -21.17 -5.70
CA ARG A 21 0.16 -20.40 -6.88
C ARG A 21 0.38 -18.95 -6.51
N SER A 22 1.28 -18.28 -7.24
CA SER A 22 1.52 -16.86 -7.01
C SER A 22 0.30 -16.02 -7.35
N LEU A 23 0.00 -15.05 -6.48
CA LEU A 23 -1.12 -14.11 -6.66
C LEU A 23 -1.02 -13.34 -7.99
N GLN A 24 0.19 -12.99 -8.44
CA GLN A 24 0.38 -12.32 -9.72
C GLN A 24 0.02 -13.20 -10.92
N ALA A 25 0.35 -14.50 -10.89
CA ALA A 25 -0.03 -15.42 -11.96
C ALA A 25 -1.55 -15.58 -12.03
N LEU A 26 -2.21 -15.67 -10.86
CA LEU A 26 -3.67 -15.74 -10.77
C LEU A 26 -4.36 -14.46 -11.24
N LYS A 27 -3.80 -13.27 -10.95
CA LYS A 27 -4.31 -11.99 -11.48
C LYS A 27 -4.27 -11.94 -12.99
N LYS A 28 -3.10 -12.23 -13.60
CA LYS A 28 -2.96 -12.28 -15.06
C LYS A 28 -3.91 -13.28 -15.71
N GLN A 29 -4.11 -14.42 -15.07
CA GLN A 29 -5.01 -15.45 -15.59
C GLN A 29 -6.49 -15.04 -15.46
N ALA A 30 -6.89 -14.46 -14.32
CA ALA A 30 -8.23 -13.94 -14.11
C ALA A 30 -8.58 -12.80 -15.07
N GLU A 31 -7.62 -11.93 -15.40
CA GLU A 31 -7.79 -10.86 -16.41
C GLU A 31 -7.93 -11.45 -17.82
N ARG A 32 -7.11 -12.45 -18.17
CA ARG A 32 -7.17 -13.11 -19.49
C ARG A 32 -8.47 -13.87 -19.71
N GLU A 33 -9.03 -14.44 -18.65
CA GLU A 33 -10.19 -15.33 -18.70
C GLU A 33 -11.48 -14.66 -18.19
N GLY A 34 -11.43 -13.37 -17.83
CA GLY A 34 -12.61 -12.58 -17.46
C GLY A 34 -13.30 -13.05 -16.17
N TRP A 35 -12.55 -13.53 -15.18
CA TRP A 35 -13.16 -14.10 -13.97
C TRP A 35 -13.88 -13.04 -13.13
N ALA A 36 -15.15 -13.26 -12.82
CA ALA A 36 -15.90 -12.49 -11.83
C ALA A 36 -15.48 -12.90 -10.41
N HIS A 37 -14.46 -12.25 -9.87
CA HIS A 37 -13.96 -12.49 -8.51
C HIS A 37 -14.20 -11.26 -7.63
N ALA A 38 -14.56 -11.49 -6.37
CA ALA A 38 -14.62 -10.42 -5.40
C ALA A 38 -13.19 -9.91 -5.17
N ARG A 39 -12.91 -8.65 -5.54
CA ARG A 39 -11.68 -8.00 -5.05
C ARG A 39 -11.76 -7.94 -3.53
N ARG A 40 -10.66 -8.29 -2.85
CA ARG A 40 -10.52 -7.99 -1.43
C ARG A 40 -10.81 -6.50 -1.24
N PRO A 41 -11.64 -6.10 -0.27
CA PRO A 41 -11.86 -4.68 0.00
C PRO A 41 -10.50 -4.01 0.23
N SER A 42 -10.17 -3.03 -0.60
CA SER A 42 -8.94 -2.26 -0.49
C SER A 42 -8.83 -1.66 0.91
N THR A 43 -7.64 -1.64 1.51
CA THR A 43 -7.39 -0.93 2.76
C THR A 43 -7.32 0.58 2.55
N ASP A 44 -7.15 1.05 1.30
CA ASP A 44 -7.15 2.47 0.97
C ASP A 44 -8.58 3.01 0.87
N ALA A 45 -8.87 4.00 1.72
CA ALA A 45 -10.14 4.69 1.73
C ALA A 45 -10.46 5.36 0.38
N ALA A 46 -9.44 5.87 -0.34
CA ALA A 46 -9.64 6.51 -1.63
C ALA A 46 -10.12 5.50 -2.70
N GLU A 47 -9.48 4.33 -2.79
CA GLU A 47 -9.89 3.27 -3.72
C GLU A 47 -11.27 2.69 -3.36
N ARG A 48 -11.57 2.55 -2.06
CA ARG A 48 -12.90 2.12 -1.60
C ARG A 48 -13.99 3.12 -2.02
N VAL A 49 -13.71 4.41 -1.87
CA VAL A 49 -14.62 5.48 -2.26
C VAL A 49 -14.84 5.48 -3.78
N GLN A 50 -13.79 5.32 -4.57
CA GLN A 50 -13.90 5.17 -6.03
C GLN A 50 -14.73 3.94 -6.43
N ALA A 51 -14.52 2.80 -5.78
CA ALA A 51 -15.30 1.59 -6.05
C ALA A 51 -16.79 1.74 -5.73
N ILE A 52 -17.11 2.42 -4.62
CA ILE A 52 -18.50 2.73 -4.24
C ILE A 52 -19.12 3.71 -5.23
N ALA A 53 -18.37 4.74 -5.65
CA ALA A 53 -18.83 5.71 -6.64
C ALA A 53 -19.12 5.04 -7.99
N ALA A 54 -18.26 4.12 -8.44
CA ALA A 54 -18.48 3.34 -9.67
C ALA A 54 -19.76 2.49 -9.60
N GLN A 55 -19.99 1.79 -8.48
CA GLN A 55 -21.22 0.99 -8.30
C GLN A 55 -22.49 1.85 -8.23
N ALA A 56 -22.40 3.03 -7.62
CA ALA A 56 -23.51 3.97 -7.56
C ALA A 56 -23.81 4.55 -8.95
N LEU A 57 -22.78 4.84 -9.75
CA LEU A 57 -22.93 5.29 -11.14
C LEU A 57 -23.61 4.22 -12.00
N GLU A 58 -23.16 2.97 -11.92
CA GLU A 58 -23.75 1.84 -12.67
C GLU A 58 -25.25 1.66 -12.35
N ARG A 59 -25.63 1.82 -11.08
CA ARG A 59 -27.05 1.80 -10.66
C ARG A 59 -27.86 2.96 -11.23
N VAL A 60 -27.28 4.15 -11.26
CA VAL A 60 -27.91 5.32 -11.87
C VAL A 60 -28.10 5.10 -13.37
N GLU A 61 -27.08 4.62 -14.07
CA GLU A 61 -27.12 4.32 -15.51
C GLU A 61 -28.18 3.27 -15.85
N THR A 62 -28.30 2.21 -15.05
CA THR A 62 -29.31 1.16 -15.22
C THR A 62 -30.72 1.72 -15.07
N LEU A 63 -30.97 2.54 -14.04
CA LEU A 63 -32.28 3.14 -13.80
C LEU A 63 -32.63 4.20 -14.85
N CYS A 64 -31.66 5.00 -15.31
CA CYS A 64 -31.85 5.93 -16.41
C CYS A 64 -32.19 5.19 -17.71
N SER A 65 -31.54 4.06 -17.98
CA SER A 65 -31.83 3.23 -19.16
C SER A 65 -33.24 2.65 -19.11
N ALA A 66 -33.71 2.20 -17.95
CA ALA A 66 -35.08 1.74 -17.74
C ALA A 66 -36.12 2.87 -17.95
N LEU A 67 -35.83 4.08 -17.46
CA LEU A 67 -36.65 5.28 -17.70
C LEU A 67 -36.74 5.64 -19.18
N LEU A 68 -35.62 5.60 -19.91
CA LEU A 68 -35.57 5.88 -21.35
C LEU A 68 -36.28 4.81 -22.17
N ALA A 69 -36.34 3.58 -21.68
CA ALA A 69 -37.10 2.48 -22.28
C ALA A 69 -38.62 2.54 -22.01
N ASN A 70 -39.13 3.61 -21.36
CA ASN A 70 -40.52 3.75 -20.91
C ASN A 70 -40.96 2.60 -19.98
N GLU A 71 -40.03 1.98 -19.25
CA GLU A 71 -40.38 1.02 -18.22
C GLU A 71 -40.97 1.76 -17.02
N ASN A 72 -42.04 1.21 -16.45
CA ASN A 72 -42.76 1.85 -15.35
C ASN A 72 -41.90 1.77 -14.06
N ILE A 73 -41.28 2.89 -13.68
CA ILE A 73 -40.48 2.98 -12.46
C ILE A 73 -41.38 3.29 -11.27
N ASP A 74 -41.38 2.42 -10.26
CA ASP A 74 -42.09 2.66 -9.02
C ASP A 74 -41.44 3.79 -8.19
N LYS A 75 -42.23 4.40 -7.31
CA LYS A 75 -41.77 5.51 -6.46
C LYS A 75 -40.59 5.13 -5.56
N ALA A 76 -40.51 3.88 -5.10
CA ALA A 76 -39.43 3.42 -4.24
C ALA A 76 -38.09 3.39 -4.97
N ARG A 77 -38.08 2.99 -6.25
CA ARG A 77 -36.90 3.03 -7.12
C ARG A 77 -36.45 4.46 -7.41
N PHE A 78 -37.40 5.38 -7.61
CA PHE A 78 -37.09 6.80 -7.81
C PHE A 78 -36.50 7.46 -6.55
N ASP A 79 -37.05 7.15 -5.38
CA ASP A 79 -36.52 7.63 -4.10
C ASP A 79 -35.12 7.05 -3.82
N ALA A 80 -34.90 5.78 -4.16
CA ALA A 80 -33.58 5.14 -4.08
C ALA A 80 -32.56 5.80 -5.02
N LEU A 81 -32.97 6.19 -6.24
CA LEU A 81 -32.13 6.94 -7.17
C LEU A 81 -31.73 8.30 -6.60
N THR A 82 -32.71 9.04 -6.06
CA THR A 82 -32.47 10.35 -5.45
C THR A 82 -31.52 10.25 -4.26
N ALA A 83 -31.64 9.20 -3.44
CA ALA A 83 -30.73 8.93 -2.34
C ALA A 83 -29.31 8.60 -2.83
N ALA A 84 -29.17 7.82 -3.92
CA ALA A 84 -27.89 7.50 -4.53
C ALA A 84 -27.17 8.74 -5.07
N ILE A 85 -27.90 9.65 -5.74
CA ILE A 85 -27.36 10.92 -6.24
C ILE A 85 -26.83 11.79 -5.09
N ARG A 86 -27.61 11.94 -4.00
CA ARG A 86 -27.17 12.70 -2.81
C ARG A 86 -25.94 12.08 -2.13
N ALA A 87 -25.84 10.75 -2.12
CA ALA A 87 -24.67 10.07 -1.58
C ALA A 87 -23.42 10.33 -2.43
N LEU A 88 -23.57 10.34 -3.76
CA LEU A 88 -22.49 10.70 -4.69
C LEU A 88 -22.03 12.15 -4.49
N ASP A 89 -22.95 13.11 -4.34
CA ASP A 89 -22.60 14.51 -4.04
C ASP A 89 -21.82 14.64 -2.73
N ARG A 90 -22.24 13.91 -1.68
CA ARG A 90 -21.54 13.86 -0.38
C ARG A 90 -20.12 13.31 -0.52
N ILE A 91 -19.95 12.27 -1.33
CA ILE A 91 -18.64 11.67 -1.63
C ILE A 91 -17.76 12.66 -2.38
N ALA A 92 -18.30 13.34 -3.40
CA ALA A 92 -17.59 14.35 -4.16
C ALA A 92 -17.13 15.53 -3.28
N GLU A 93 -17.95 15.94 -2.30
CA GLU A 93 -17.59 16.96 -1.30
C GLU A 93 -16.44 16.50 -0.39
N ILE A 94 -16.48 15.26 0.11
CA ILE A 94 -15.43 14.70 0.96
C ILE A 94 -14.10 14.56 0.20
N LEU A 95 -14.17 14.17 -1.07
CA LEU A 95 -12.99 14.10 -1.94
C LEU A 95 -12.43 15.50 -2.24
N ARG A 96 -13.30 16.48 -2.50
CA ARG A 96 -12.91 17.88 -2.79
C ARG A 96 -12.28 18.57 -1.58
N THR A 97 -12.75 18.29 -0.38
CA THR A 97 -12.20 18.85 0.87
C THR A 97 -10.89 18.19 1.30
N GLY A 98 -10.41 17.18 0.57
CA GLY A 98 -9.06 16.62 0.72
C GLY A 98 -8.81 15.86 2.03
N GLY A 99 -9.83 15.65 2.87
CA GLY A 99 -9.68 15.01 4.18
C GLY A 99 -9.07 13.60 4.10
N ILE A 100 -9.53 12.80 3.14
CA ILE A 100 -9.03 11.43 2.91
C ILE A 100 -7.63 11.44 2.29
N ALA A 101 -7.35 12.35 1.35
CA ALA A 101 -6.04 12.47 0.72
C ALA A 101 -4.96 12.91 1.73
N ARG A 102 -5.33 13.80 2.67
CA ARG A 102 -4.44 14.32 3.71
C ARG A 102 -4.12 13.26 4.76
N GLU A 103 -5.11 12.47 5.19
CA GLU A 103 -4.88 11.37 6.14
C GLU A 103 -4.03 10.24 5.52
N SER A 104 -4.31 9.85 4.27
CA SER A 104 -3.48 8.87 3.57
C SER A 104 -2.06 9.38 3.27
N GLN A 105 -1.87 10.69 3.08
CA GLN A 105 -0.53 11.29 3.00
C GLN A 105 0.19 11.28 4.35
N ILE A 106 -0.50 11.60 5.45
CA ILE A 106 0.09 11.57 6.80
C ILE A 106 0.57 10.15 7.14
N LYS A 107 -0.28 9.13 6.96
CA LYS A 107 0.09 7.72 7.19
C LYS A 107 1.29 7.29 6.33
N ARG A 108 1.30 7.63 5.04
CA ARG A 108 2.44 7.34 4.16
C ARG A 108 3.72 8.06 4.59
N ASN A 109 3.62 9.28 5.12
CA ASN A 109 4.77 10.04 5.61
C ASN A 109 5.31 9.44 6.92
N GLU A 110 4.44 8.96 7.80
CA GLU A 110 4.82 8.24 9.02
C GLU A 110 5.54 6.92 8.69
N ASP A 111 4.96 6.11 7.80
CA ASP A 111 5.58 4.86 7.31
C ASP A 111 6.94 5.14 6.64
N LEU A 112 7.04 6.23 5.86
CA LEU A 112 8.28 6.64 5.22
C LEU A 112 9.33 7.09 6.25
N ALA A 113 8.94 7.84 7.28
CA ALA A 113 9.83 8.26 8.35
C ALA A 113 10.38 7.06 9.13
N GLU A 114 9.56 6.03 9.36
CA GLU A 114 9.99 4.80 10.02
C GLU A 114 11.01 4.02 9.18
N VAL A 115 10.78 3.92 7.87
CA VAL A 115 11.73 3.27 6.94
C VAL A 115 13.04 4.05 6.87
N LEU A 116 12.97 5.38 6.77
CA LEU A 116 14.15 6.24 6.77
C LEU A 116 14.93 6.15 8.08
N GLY A 117 14.24 6.04 9.22
CA GLY A 117 14.85 5.80 10.53
C GLY A 117 15.67 4.51 10.57
N ARG A 118 15.07 3.40 10.12
CA ARG A 118 15.75 2.10 10.03
C ARG A 118 16.97 2.12 9.10
N ILE A 119 16.90 2.85 7.99
CA ILE A 119 18.04 3.02 7.08
C ILE A 119 19.16 3.80 7.78
N ASN A 120 18.83 4.89 8.47
CA ASN A 120 19.80 5.71 9.19
C ASN A 120 20.51 4.92 10.30
N GLU A 121 19.76 4.16 11.10
CA GLU A 121 20.32 3.27 12.13
C GLU A 121 21.34 2.29 11.53
N ARG A 122 20.99 1.69 10.38
CA ARG A 122 21.90 0.76 9.70
C ARG A 122 23.15 1.45 9.14
N ILE A 123 23.03 2.67 8.62
CA ILE A 123 24.18 3.46 8.15
C ILE A 123 25.14 3.74 9.31
N VAL A 124 24.61 4.19 10.45
CA VAL A 124 25.41 4.47 11.65
C VAL A 124 26.13 3.20 12.11
N GLU A 125 25.40 2.07 12.20
CA GLU A 125 25.98 0.79 12.62
C GLU A 125 27.14 0.35 11.70
N LEU A 126 26.97 0.47 10.37
CA LEU A 126 28.01 0.12 9.41
C LEU A 126 29.22 1.06 9.53
N ALA A 127 28.99 2.36 9.66
CA ALA A 127 30.06 3.34 9.83
C ALA A 127 30.86 3.12 11.12
N THR A 128 30.17 2.83 12.24
CA THR A 128 30.83 2.51 13.51
C THR A 128 31.65 1.23 13.41
N ARG A 129 31.15 0.21 12.72
CA ARG A 129 31.88 -1.05 12.51
C ARG A 129 33.14 -0.83 11.67
N MET A 130 33.03 -0.10 10.56
CA MET A 130 34.18 0.25 9.72
C MET A 130 35.22 1.06 10.49
N ALA A 131 34.79 2.03 11.30
CA ALA A 131 35.70 2.81 12.14
C ALA A 131 36.43 1.92 13.17
N ALA A 132 35.73 0.95 13.77
CA ALA A 132 36.34 0.00 14.69
C ALA A 132 37.36 -0.92 14.00
N GLU A 133 37.05 -1.41 12.79
CA GLU A 133 37.97 -2.21 11.96
C GLU A 133 39.22 -1.40 11.59
N MET A 134 39.06 -0.14 11.17
CA MET A 134 40.20 0.72 10.84
C MET A 134 41.10 0.99 12.05
N VAL A 135 40.52 1.20 13.25
CA VAL A 135 41.30 1.40 14.49
C VAL A 135 42.02 0.10 14.90
N ALA A 136 41.37 -1.06 14.76
CA ALA A 136 41.98 -2.35 15.05
C ALA A 136 43.16 -2.62 14.11
N ASP A 137 43.00 -2.42 12.80
CA ASP A 137 44.08 -2.54 11.82
C ASP A 137 45.24 -1.57 12.11
N GLN A 138 44.95 -0.35 12.56
CA GLN A 138 45.97 0.63 12.91
C GLN A 138 46.75 0.24 14.17
N SER A 139 46.08 -0.30 15.19
CA SER A 139 46.73 -0.79 16.41
C SER A 139 47.64 -2.00 16.16
N LEU A 140 47.25 -2.91 15.25
CA LEU A 140 48.08 -4.05 14.84
C LEU A 140 49.35 -3.64 14.09
N LEU A 141 49.34 -2.49 13.41
CA LEU A 141 50.52 -1.91 12.76
C LEU A 141 51.46 -1.19 13.75
N ASP A 142 50.93 -0.69 14.87
CA ASP A 142 51.71 0.01 15.89
C ASP A 142 52.35 -0.95 16.92
N ASP A 143 51.83 -2.18 17.07
CA ASP A 143 52.33 -3.22 17.99
C ASP A 143 53.46 -4.11 17.41
N GLU A 144 53.94 -3.86 16.19
CA GLU A 144 55.11 -4.55 15.61
C GLU A 144 56.40 -4.23 16.43
N PRO A 145 57.05 -5.24 17.06
CA PRO A 145 58.21 -5.03 17.92
C PRO A 145 59.45 -4.82 17.05
N GLY A 146 59.68 -3.59 16.59
CA GLY A 146 60.87 -3.33 15.76
C GLY A 146 61.13 -1.92 15.25
N ARG A 147 60.27 -0.91 15.52
CA ARG A 147 60.55 0.45 15.01
C ARG A 147 61.52 1.21 15.92
N PRO A 148 62.75 1.52 15.47
CA PRO A 148 63.72 2.20 16.32
C PRO A 148 63.22 3.61 16.67
N ALA A 149 63.30 3.94 17.95
CA ALA A 149 63.03 5.28 18.47
C ALA A 149 63.84 6.32 17.67
N GLY A 150 63.15 7.06 16.82
CA GLY A 150 63.69 8.22 16.12
C GLY A 150 64.23 9.20 17.15
N ARG A 151 65.56 9.33 17.17
CA ARG A 151 66.31 10.26 18.01
C ARG A 151 65.63 11.63 18.04
N ARG A 152 65.28 12.09 19.24
CA ARG A 152 65.20 13.52 19.55
C ARG A 152 66.59 14.11 19.30
N ALA A 153 66.80 14.72 18.14
CA ALA A 153 67.90 15.65 17.93
C ALA A 153 67.43 17.01 18.46
N GLY A 154 68.09 17.46 19.52
CA GLY A 154 67.88 18.77 20.14
C GLY A 154 68.37 19.92 19.26
N MET A 155 67.91 21.10 19.67
CA MET A 155 68.32 22.44 19.26
C MET A 155 69.81 22.60 18.95
N ALA A 156 70.09 23.30 17.86
CA ALA A 156 70.96 24.47 17.83
C ALA A 156 70.52 25.37 16.66
#